data_AF-A0A1T4N188-F1
#
_entry.id   AF-A0A1T4N188-F1
#
_cell.length_a   1.000
_cell.length_b   1.000
_cell.length_c   1.000
_cell.angle_alpha   90.00
_cell.angle_beta   90.00
_cell.angle_gamma   90.00
#
_symmetry.space_group_name_H-M   'P 1'
#
loop_
_entity.id
_entity.type
_entity.pdbx_description
1 polymer ?
#
loop_
_entity_poly.entity_id
_entity_poly.type
_entity_poly.pdbx_seq_one_letter_code
_entity_poly.pdbx_strand_id
1 'polypeptide(L)'
;MREGYGPQGGSKRSRITEHHIVKRQPPSMYASLWNENALQGIDQLAPFAHPTVRKIIVTGSVEVGQATGRTGGSAHEAHIDGIGRTYPVLVFDDADADAEAAARALAAKTLCNAIQDCISLTRFFIQGAFSTAFSPDWFRLSKR
;
A
#
# COMPACT_ATOMS: atom_id res chain seq x y z
N MET A 1 -31.42 -21.66 8.22
CA MET A 1 -31.40 -21.45 6.76
C MET A 1 -29.95 -21.41 6.33
N ARG A 2 -29.49 -22.50 5.72
CA ARG A 2 -28.19 -22.61 5.03
C ARG A 2 -28.51 -22.42 3.56
N GLU A 3 -28.05 -21.33 2.94
CA GLU A 3 -27.99 -21.23 1.47
C GLU A 3 -27.14 -20.02 1.06
N GLY A 4 -26.14 -20.25 0.20
CA GLY A 4 -25.82 -19.28 -0.85
C GLY A 4 -24.67 -18.28 -0.69
N TYR A 5 -23.54 -18.62 -0.04
CA TYR A 5 -22.27 -17.91 -0.31
C TYR A 5 -21.12 -18.93 -0.43
N GLY A 6 -21.14 -19.70 -1.51
CA GLY A 6 -19.99 -20.50 -1.94
C GLY A 6 -19.29 -19.79 -3.11
N PRO A 7 -17.95 -19.62 -3.10
CA PRO A 7 -17.25 -19.01 -4.21
C PRO A 7 -17.34 -19.90 -5.45
N GLN A 8 -18.09 -19.45 -6.45
CA GLN A 8 -18.12 -19.99 -7.81
C GLN A 8 -16.86 -19.50 -8.53
N GLY A 9 -15.72 -20.14 -8.29
CA GLY A 9 -14.46 -19.81 -8.92
C GLY A 9 -13.34 -20.64 -8.30
N GLY A 10 -12.58 -21.38 -9.12
CA GLY A 10 -11.54 -22.28 -8.65
C GLY A 10 -10.61 -21.59 -7.64
N SER A 11 -10.39 -22.22 -6.48
CA SER A 11 -9.59 -21.61 -5.41
C SER A 11 -8.13 -21.43 -5.87
N LYS A 12 -7.77 -20.24 -6.34
CA LYS A 12 -6.36 -19.88 -6.46
C LYS A 12 -5.82 -19.74 -5.04
N ARG A 13 -5.07 -20.74 -4.57
CA ARG A 13 -4.45 -20.71 -3.25
C ARG A 13 -3.16 -19.89 -3.33
N SER A 14 -2.99 -18.90 -2.46
CA SER A 14 -1.73 -18.18 -2.37
C SER A 14 -0.69 -19.04 -1.64
N ARG A 15 0.58 -18.97 -2.05
CA ARG A 15 1.67 -19.70 -1.36
C ARG A 15 1.83 -19.28 0.10
N ILE A 16 1.49 -18.03 0.44
CA ILE A 16 1.52 -17.51 1.81
C ILE A 16 0.48 -18.22 2.68
N THR A 17 -0.73 -18.39 2.15
CA THR A 17 -1.82 -19.10 2.82
C THR A 17 -1.58 -20.61 2.92
N GLU A 18 -0.67 -21.17 2.14
CA GLU A 18 -0.26 -22.57 2.25
C GLU A 18 0.90 -22.78 3.23
N HIS A 19 1.59 -21.71 3.61
CA HIS A 19 2.69 -21.74 4.56
C HIS A 19 2.18 -21.77 6.02
N HIS A 20 3.10 -21.95 6.98
CA HIS A 20 2.89 -22.26 8.39
C HIS A 20 1.76 -21.54 9.13
N ILE A 21 1.38 -20.33 8.68
CA ILE A 21 0.31 -19.51 9.25
C ILE A 21 -1.04 -20.21 9.21
N VAL A 22 -1.38 -20.96 8.16
CA VAL A 22 -2.73 -21.59 8.08
C VAL A 22 -2.71 -23.02 8.60
N LYS A 23 -1.59 -23.75 8.45
CA LYS A 23 -1.49 -25.17 8.85
C LYS A 23 -1.60 -25.40 10.36
N ARG A 24 -1.33 -24.39 11.18
CA ARG A 24 -1.30 -24.52 12.65
C ARG A 24 -2.47 -23.83 13.35
N GLN A 25 -3.40 -23.24 12.61
CA GLN A 25 -4.51 -22.48 13.18
C GLN A 25 -5.81 -23.29 13.15
N PRO A 26 -6.73 -23.07 14.10
CA PRO A 26 -8.08 -23.63 14.02
C PRO A 26 -8.77 -23.25 12.70
N PRO A 27 -9.63 -24.12 12.13
CA PRO A 27 -10.29 -23.88 10.85
C PRO A 27 -11.06 -22.55 10.73
N SER A 28 -11.48 -21.94 11.85
CA SER A 28 -12.24 -20.68 11.90
C SER A 28 -11.39 -19.42 12.08
N MET A 29 -10.07 -19.56 12.30
CA MET A 29 -9.22 -18.42 12.67
C MET A 29 -8.76 -17.60 11.47
N TYR A 30 -8.65 -18.22 10.30
CA TYR A 30 -8.16 -17.56 9.09
C TYR A 30 -8.96 -18.01 7.87
N ALA A 31 -9.40 -17.05 7.06
CA ALA A 31 -10.00 -17.29 5.76
C ALA A 31 -9.36 -16.34 4.74
N SER A 32 -9.09 -16.86 3.54
CA SER A 32 -8.66 -16.05 2.39
C SER A 32 -9.78 -16.06 1.36
N LEU A 33 -10.20 -14.86 0.97
CA LEU A 33 -11.18 -14.65 -0.09
C LEU A 33 -10.47 -13.99 -1.27
N TRP A 34 -10.73 -14.47 -2.46
CA TRP A 34 -10.24 -13.86 -3.70
C TRP A 34 -11.45 -13.35 -4.47
N ASN A 35 -11.40 -12.09 -4.90
CA ASN A 35 -12.41 -11.50 -5.77
C ASN A 35 -11.72 -11.04 -7.06
N GLU A 36 -12.23 -11.53 -8.20
CA GLU A 36 -11.75 -11.10 -9.53
C GLU A 36 -12.46 -9.82 -10.00
N ASN A 37 -13.56 -9.41 -9.33
CA ASN A 37 -14.33 -8.21 -9.63
C ASN A 37 -13.88 -6.99 -8.83
N ALA A 38 -12.58 -6.68 -8.81
CA ALA A 38 -12.05 -5.48 -8.15
C ALA A 38 -12.70 -4.16 -8.63
N LEU A 39 -13.34 -4.18 -9.80
CA LEU A 39 -14.03 -3.04 -10.42
C LEU A 39 -15.46 -2.80 -9.90
N GLN A 40 -16.06 -3.74 -9.16
CA GLN A 40 -17.44 -3.60 -8.67
C GLN A 40 -17.58 -2.73 -7.41
N GLY A 41 -16.47 -2.19 -6.89
CA GLY A 41 -16.48 -1.36 -5.70
C GLY A 41 -16.41 -2.15 -4.39
N ILE A 42 -15.70 -1.60 -3.42
CA ILE A 42 -15.51 -2.21 -2.09
C ILE A 42 -16.81 -2.25 -1.26
N ASP A 43 -17.76 -1.38 -1.58
CA ASP A 43 -19.10 -1.31 -1.01
C ASP A 43 -19.94 -2.55 -1.30
N GLN A 44 -19.66 -3.26 -2.40
CA GLN A 44 -20.36 -4.48 -2.81
C GLN A 44 -19.74 -5.76 -2.20
N LEU A 45 -18.63 -5.64 -1.48
CA LEU A 45 -17.96 -6.78 -0.87
C LEU A 45 -18.64 -7.16 0.45
N ALA A 46 -19.26 -8.34 0.47
CA ALA A 46 -20.05 -8.85 1.60
C ALA A 46 -19.41 -8.70 2.99
N PRO A 47 -18.08 -8.88 3.19
CA PRO A 47 -17.48 -8.72 4.52
C PRO A 47 -17.55 -7.30 5.09
N PHE A 48 -17.54 -6.26 4.25
CA PHE A 48 -17.41 -4.87 4.71
C PHE A 48 -18.69 -4.31 5.34
N ALA A 49 -19.84 -4.95 5.11
CA ALA A 49 -21.12 -4.61 5.73
C ALA A 49 -21.64 -5.70 6.67
N HIS A 50 -20.88 -6.78 6.90
CA HIS A 50 -21.37 -7.92 7.67
C HIS A 50 -21.42 -7.61 9.17
N PRO A 51 -22.53 -7.90 9.88
CA PRO A 51 -22.74 -7.50 11.28
C PRO A 51 -21.78 -8.16 12.28
N THR A 52 -21.11 -9.26 11.90
CA THR A 52 -20.13 -9.94 12.77
C THR A 52 -18.71 -9.41 12.63
N VAL A 53 -18.42 -8.64 11.58
CA VAL A 53 -17.12 -7.98 11.43
C VAL A 53 -17.03 -6.87 12.47
N ARG A 54 -15.87 -6.73 13.11
CA ARG A 54 -15.64 -5.74 14.18
C ARG A 54 -14.60 -4.69 13.82
N LYS A 55 -13.66 -5.06 12.94
CA LYS A 55 -12.56 -4.22 12.50
C LYS A 55 -12.26 -4.50 11.04
N ILE A 56 -12.00 -3.42 10.30
CA ILE A 56 -11.62 -3.47 8.90
C ILE A 56 -10.29 -2.71 8.76
N ILE A 57 -9.29 -3.38 8.17
CA ILE A 57 -7.98 -2.80 7.86
C ILE A 57 -7.82 -2.85 6.34
N VAL A 58 -7.61 -1.68 5.72
CA VAL A 58 -7.46 -1.57 4.27
C VAL A 58 -6.17 -0.84 3.93
N THR A 59 -5.44 -1.38 2.96
CA THR A 59 -4.28 -0.75 2.33
C THR A 59 -4.54 -0.63 0.83
N GLY A 60 -4.40 0.58 0.30
CA GLY A 60 -4.76 0.89 -1.09
C GLY A 60 -4.82 2.38 -1.37
N SER A 61 -5.67 2.80 -2.31
CA SER A 61 -5.82 4.22 -2.67
C SER A 61 -6.69 5.00 -1.67
N VAL A 62 -6.69 6.34 -1.78
CA VAL A 62 -7.51 7.23 -0.94
C VAL A 62 -8.98 6.92 -1.14
N GLU A 63 -9.38 6.73 -2.39
CA GLU A 63 -10.74 6.48 -2.83
C GLU A 63 -11.26 5.17 -2.24
N VAL A 64 -10.44 4.11 -2.23
CA VAL A 64 -10.79 2.82 -1.61
C VAL A 64 -10.98 2.97 -0.10
N GLY A 65 -10.07 3.70 0.56
CA GLY A 65 -10.18 4.00 1.98
C GLY A 65 -11.48 4.74 2.32
N GLN A 66 -11.80 5.78 1.57
CA GLN A 66 -13.03 6.55 1.74
C GLN A 66 -14.28 5.69 1.50
N ALA A 67 -14.29 4.86 0.45
CA ALA A 67 -15.40 3.96 0.16
C ALA A 67 -15.58 2.91 1.27
N THR A 68 -14.49 2.41 1.84
CA THR A 68 -14.50 1.52 3.03
C THR A 68 -15.15 2.21 4.22
N GLY A 69 -14.72 3.44 4.53
CA GLY A 69 -15.27 4.23 5.63
C GLY A 69 -16.77 4.53 5.46
N ARG A 70 -17.23 4.79 4.24
CA ARG A 70 -18.67 4.98 3.95
C ARG A 70 -19.49 3.71 4.15
N THR A 71 -18.91 2.54 3.82
CA THR A 71 -19.60 1.25 3.89
C THR A 71 -19.63 0.68 5.31
N GLY A 72 -18.50 0.72 6.02
CA GLY A 72 -18.36 0.11 7.36
C GLY A 72 -18.42 1.09 8.54
N GLY A 73 -18.29 2.40 8.31
CA GLY A 73 -17.97 3.39 9.35
C GLY A 73 -19.03 3.63 10.43
N SER A 74 -20.28 3.19 10.26
CA SER A 74 -21.30 3.23 11.32
C SER A 74 -21.32 1.96 12.19
N ALA A 75 -20.69 0.87 11.75
CA ALA A 75 -20.74 -0.44 12.41
C ALA A 75 -19.36 -0.98 12.83
N HIS A 76 -18.25 -0.42 12.33
CA HIS A 76 -16.91 -1.00 12.46
C HIS A 76 -15.83 0.04 12.81
N GLU A 77 -14.79 -0.40 13.50
CA GLU A 77 -13.53 0.34 13.57
C GLU A 77 -12.81 0.20 12.22
N ALA A 78 -12.80 1.27 11.42
CA ALA A 78 -12.08 1.32 10.15
C ALA A 78 -10.70 1.96 10.33
N HIS A 79 -9.65 1.19 10.02
CA HIS A 79 -8.28 1.70 9.95
C HIS A 79 -7.81 1.68 8.49
N ILE A 80 -7.45 2.85 7.97
CA ILE A 80 -7.02 3.01 6.60
C ILE A 80 -5.54 3.39 6.64
N ASP A 81 -4.69 2.50 6.14
CA ASP A 81 -3.23 2.63 6.20
C ASP A 81 -2.61 2.55 4.80
N GLY A 82 -1.44 3.15 4.61
CA GLY A 82 -0.68 3.07 3.35
C GLY A 82 -1.35 3.75 2.16
N ILE A 83 -2.11 4.82 2.41
CA ILE A 83 -2.83 5.55 1.37
C ILE A 83 -1.91 6.49 0.60
N GLY A 84 -1.79 6.32 -0.72
CA GLY A 84 -1.50 7.31 -1.79
C GLY A 84 -0.80 8.63 -1.43
N ARG A 85 0.20 8.59 -0.54
CA ARG A 85 0.88 9.77 -0.04
C ARG A 85 2.13 10.02 -0.86
N THR A 86 2.29 11.28 -1.25
CA THR A 86 3.49 11.75 -1.94
C THR A 86 4.47 12.26 -0.88
N TYR A 87 5.59 11.58 -0.70
CA TYR A 87 6.58 11.92 0.35
C TYR A 87 7.56 12.97 -0.19
N PRO A 88 7.63 14.15 0.44
CA PRO A 88 8.56 15.18 0.04
C PRO A 88 9.98 14.87 0.56
N VAL A 89 10.96 15.29 -0.22
CA VAL A 89 12.37 15.37 0.14
C VAL A 89 12.72 16.85 0.22
N LEU A 90 13.25 17.27 1.35
CA LEU A 90 13.73 18.63 1.58
C LEU A 90 15.25 18.56 1.77
N VAL A 91 16.01 19.27 0.94
CA VAL A 91 17.46 19.38 1.09
C VAL A 91 17.84 20.84 1.16
N PHE A 92 18.44 21.24 2.27
CA PHE A 92 18.89 22.60 2.52
C PHE A 92 20.36 22.76 2.13
N ASP A 93 20.80 24.00 1.93
CA ASP A 93 22.19 24.31 1.55
C ASP A 93 23.20 23.97 2.67
N ASP A 94 22.73 23.87 3.91
CA ASP A 94 23.52 23.50 5.09
C ASP A 94 23.42 22.00 5.44
N ALA A 95 22.83 21.18 4.57
CA ALA A 95 22.79 19.73 4.76
C ALA A 95 24.22 19.17 4.81
N ASP A 96 24.56 18.54 5.93
CA ASP A 96 25.82 17.81 6.12
C ASP A 96 25.76 16.45 5.39
N ALA A 97 25.64 16.51 4.07
CA ALA A 97 25.53 15.36 3.21
C ALA A 97 26.35 15.58 1.94
N ASP A 98 27.15 14.57 1.58
CA ASP A 98 27.77 14.51 0.28
C ASP A 98 26.69 14.38 -0.81
N ALA A 99 26.78 15.22 -1.85
CA ALA A 99 25.73 15.31 -2.87
C ALA A 99 25.58 14.02 -3.69
N GLU A 100 26.68 13.30 -3.96
CA GLU A 100 26.63 12.02 -4.66
C GLU A 100 26.03 10.93 -3.76
N ALA A 101 26.43 10.87 -2.48
CA ALA A 101 25.86 9.94 -1.52
C ALA A 101 24.35 10.17 -1.32
N ALA A 102 23.94 11.44 -1.24
CA ALA A 102 22.53 11.82 -1.18
C ALA A 102 21.77 11.37 -2.44
N ALA A 103 22.30 11.61 -3.64
CA ALA A 103 21.70 11.17 -4.89
C ALA A 103 21.52 9.64 -4.95
N ARG A 104 22.54 8.87 -4.51
CA ARG A 104 22.48 7.41 -4.45
C ARG A 104 21.41 6.91 -3.49
N ALA A 105 21.37 7.44 -2.26
CA ALA A 105 20.40 7.04 -1.25
C ALA A 105 18.96 7.37 -1.68
N LEU A 106 18.77 8.58 -2.21
CA LEU A 106 17.45 9.03 -2.66
C LEU A 106 16.98 8.26 -3.90
N ALA A 107 17.86 7.94 -4.85
CA ALA A 107 17.50 7.15 -6.02
C ALA A 107 17.10 5.72 -5.62
N ALA A 108 17.87 5.07 -4.74
CA ALA A 108 17.57 3.74 -4.25
C ALA A 108 16.19 3.68 -3.55
N LYS A 109 15.87 4.68 -2.73
CA LYS A 109 14.58 4.74 -2.03
C LYS A 109 13.41 5.08 -2.97
N THR A 110 13.62 5.98 -3.92
CA THR A 110 12.58 6.44 -4.85
C THR A 110 12.18 5.35 -5.83
N LEU A 111 13.18 4.74 -6.46
CA LEU A 111 13.00 3.82 -7.58
C LEU A 111 12.81 2.37 -7.12
N CYS A 112 12.88 2.13 -5.81
CA CYS A 112 12.49 0.86 -5.21
C CYS A 112 11.10 0.47 -5.71
N ASN A 113 10.96 -0.80 -6.11
CA ASN A 113 9.72 -1.37 -6.61
C ASN A 113 9.06 -0.52 -7.74
N ALA A 114 9.87 0.10 -8.60
CA ALA A 114 9.40 0.95 -9.70
C ALA A 114 8.41 2.04 -9.26
N ILE A 115 8.61 2.62 -8.07
CA ILE A 115 7.75 3.69 -7.51
C ILE A 115 6.32 3.17 -7.22
N GLN A 116 6.18 1.88 -6.93
CA GLN A 116 4.90 1.27 -6.52
C GLN A 116 4.81 1.09 -4.99
N ASP A 117 5.67 1.78 -4.25
CA ASP A 117 5.66 1.77 -2.78
C ASP A 117 4.90 2.99 -2.22
N CYS A 118 4.09 2.76 -1.20
CA CYS A 118 3.34 3.81 -0.50
C CYS A 118 4.23 4.77 0.31
N ILE A 119 5.56 4.61 0.25
CA ILE A 119 6.57 5.46 0.91
C ILE A 119 7.65 5.94 -0.06
N SER A 120 7.40 5.83 -1.38
CA SER A 120 8.31 6.34 -2.40
C SER A 120 8.41 7.86 -2.33
N LEU A 121 9.66 8.35 -2.39
CA LEU A 121 9.99 9.77 -2.41
C LEU A 121 9.70 10.32 -3.80
N THR A 122 8.83 11.32 -3.90
CA THR A 122 8.20 11.67 -5.20
C THR A 122 8.19 13.18 -5.46
N ARG A 123 8.54 14.00 -4.47
CA ARG A 123 8.66 15.47 -4.61
C ARG A 123 9.97 15.94 -4.00
N PHE A 124 10.84 16.52 -4.81
CA PHE A 124 12.17 16.97 -4.38
C PHE A 124 12.20 18.48 -4.34
N PHE A 125 12.49 19.04 -3.17
CA PHE A 125 12.75 20.46 -2.96
C PHE A 125 14.19 20.58 -2.48
N ILE A 126 15.06 21.07 -3.36
CA ILE A 126 16.50 21.15 -3.12
C ILE A 126 16.91 22.61 -3.22
N GLN A 127 17.54 23.11 -2.17
CA GLN A 127 18.02 24.49 -2.09
C GLN A 127 19.24 24.68 -3.02
N GLY A 128 19.39 25.90 -3.54
CA GLY A 128 20.07 26.18 -4.81
C GLY A 128 21.52 25.72 -4.91
N ALA A 129 22.33 25.90 -3.86
CA ALA A 129 23.74 25.54 -3.92
C ALA A 129 23.91 24.01 -3.99
N PHE A 130 23.11 23.27 -3.23
CA PHE A 130 23.12 21.81 -3.22
C PHE A 130 22.63 21.21 -4.54
N SER A 131 21.63 21.83 -5.18
CA SER A 131 21.02 21.35 -6.43
C SER A 131 22.04 21.17 -7.55
N THR A 132 23.03 22.07 -7.64
CA THR A 132 24.06 22.04 -8.69
C THR A 132 24.92 20.78 -8.59
N ALA A 133 25.30 20.39 -7.37
CA ALA A 133 26.11 19.20 -7.13
C ALA A 133 25.29 17.90 -7.22
N PHE A 134 24.02 17.93 -6.78
CA PHE A 134 23.15 16.76 -6.72
C PHE A 134 22.61 16.28 -8.08
N SER A 135 22.21 17.21 -8.94
CA SER A 135 21.39 16.91 -10.13
C SER A 135 22.05 15.95 -11.13
N PRO A 136 23.35 16.07 -11.47
CA PRO A 136 23.99 15.18 -12.44
C PRO A 136 23.90 13.69 -12.04
N ASP A 137 24.18 13.37 -10.78
CA ASP A 137 24.12 12.00 -10.28
C ASP A 137 22.70 11.48 -10.17
N TRP A 138 21.76 12.31 -9.73
CA TRP A 138 20.34 11.96 -9.71
C TRP A 138 19.86 11.52 -11.10
N PHE A 139 20.11 12.32 -12.15
CA PHE A 139 19.69 11.99 -13.51
C PHE A 139 20.39 10.77 -14.09
N ARG A 140 21.66 10.53 -13.71
CA ARG A 140 22.39 9.34 -14.13
C ARG A 140 21.79 8.07 -13.51
N LEU A 141 21.40 8.14 -12.25
CA LEU A 141 20.83 7.01 -11.51
C LEU A 141 19.38 6.72 -11.91
N SER A 142 18.59 7.76 -12.23
CA SER A 142 17.16 7.62 -12.52
C SER A 142 16.81 7.13 -13.93
N LYS A 143 17.82 6.92 -14.79
CA LYS A 143 17.65 6.45 -16.18
C LYS A 143 17.90 4.94 -16.35
N ARG A 144 18.22 4.23 -15.27
CA ARG A 144 18.44 2.78 -15.26
C ARG A 144 17.13 2.04 -15.07
#